data_AF-A0A4Y4G2V2-F1
#
_entry.id   AF-A0A4Y4G2V2-F1
#
_cell.length_a   1.000
_cell.length_b   1.000
_cell.length_c   1.000
_cell.angle_alpha   90.00
_cell.angle_beta   90.00
_cell.angle_gamma   90.00
#
_symmetry.space_group_name_H-M   'P 1'
#
loop_
_entity.id
_entity.type
_entity.pdbx_description
1 polymer ?
#
loop_
_entity_poly.entity_id
_entity_poly.type
_entity_poly.pdbx_seq_one_letter_code
_entity_poly.pdbx_strand_id
1 'polypeptide(L)'
;MIKTTITTPANTYQLCVQQHLNQVSVDIDANTPNLAAATFRLTVSDTAIAHYFVNYLGGILAMAFQATMSDAHFLSNLQQIINQELPNW
;
A
#
# COMPACT_ATOMS: atom_id res chain seq x y z
N MET A 1 8.27 -7.59 -5.32
CA MET A 1 7.66 -7.14 -4.05
C MET A 1 8.31 -5.82 -3.68
N ILE A 2 7.50 -4.78 -3.45
CA ILE A 2 7.95 -3.45 -3.01
C ILE A 2 7.45 -3.25 -1.58
N LYS A 3 8.32 -2.74 -0.69
CA LYS A 3 7.98 -2.51 0.71
C LYS A 3 8.27 -1.06 1.08
N THR A 4 7.32 -0.43 1.77
CA THR A 4 7.46 0.91 2.33
C THR A 4 7.19 0.84 3.82
N THR A 5 8.17 1.25 4.63
CA THR A 5 8.03 1.32 6.08
C THR A 5 7.74 2.75 6.48
N ILE A 6 6.65 2.96 7.21
CA ILE A 6 6.26 4.26 7.75
C ILE A 6 6.27 4.16 9.27
N THR A 7 7.00 5.04 9.93
CA THR A 7 6.96 5.19 11.39
C THR A 7 6.16 6.42 11.76
N THR A 8 5.18 6.21 12.62
CA THR A 8 4.37 7.24 13.27
C THR A 8 4.69 7.27 14.76
N PRO A 9 4.35 8.35 15.49
CA PRO A 9 4.48 8.38 16.94
C PRO A 9 3.79 7.20 17.66
N ALA A 10 2.67 6.70 17.12
CA ALA A 10 1.96 5.57 17.74
C ALA A 10 2.42 4.20 17.25
N ASN A 11 2.88 4.07 15.99
CA ASN A 11 3.31 2.78 15.46
C ASN A 11 4.20 2.78 14.21
N THR A 12 4.75 1.61 13.89
CA THR A 12 5.42 1.35 12.62
C THR A 12 4.55 0.45 11.75
N TYR A 13 4.24 0.94 10.56
CA TYR A 13 3.49 0.26 9.52
C TYR A 13 4.43 -0.19 8.40
N GLN A 14 4.17 -1.36 7.84
CA GLN A 14 4.80 -1.86 6.63
C GLN A 14 3.74 -2.04 5.55
N LEU A 15 3.80 -1.19 4.54
CA LEU A 15 3.02 -1.34 3.32
C LEU A 15 3.80 -2.26 2.37
N CYS A 16 3.15 -3.30 1.87
CA CYS A 16 3.73 -4.27 0.96
C CYS A 16 2.91 -4.34 -0.33
N VAL A 17 3.54 -4.07 -1.47
CA VAL A 17 2.94 -4.31 -2.80
C VAL A 17 3.57 -5.56 -3.39
N GLN A 18 2.75 -6.53 -3.72
CA GLN A 18 3.19 -7.81 -4.25
C GLN A 18 2.39 -8.24 -5.48
N GLN A 19 3.03 -9.08 -6.29
CA GLN A 19 2.45 -9.66 -7.49
C GLN A 19 2.44 -11.17 -7.33
N HIS A 20 1.33 -11.80 -7.69
CA HIS A 20 1.26 -13.24 -7.93
C HIS A 20 0.56 -13.48 -9.28
N LEU A 21 1.31 -13.89 -10.29
CA LEU A 21 0.83 -13.99 -11.68
C LEU A 21 0.22 -12.66 -12.15
N ASN A 22 -1.06 -12.67 -12.54
CA ASN A 22 -1.84 -11.52 -12.97
C ASN A 22 -2.59 -10.83 -11.81
N GLN A 23 -2.27 -11.18 -10.56
CA GLN A 23 -2.83 -10.54 -9.38
C GLN A 23 -1.80 -9.62 -8.73
N VAL A 24 -2.25 -8.43 -8.33
CA VAL A 24 -1.54 -7.47 -7.50
C VAL A 24 -2.22 -7.40 -6.15
N SER A 25 -1.46 -7.40 -5.06
CA SER A 25 -1.97 -7.20 -3.71
C SER A 25 -1.22 -6.07 -3.02
N VAL A 26 -1.95 -5.30 -2.21
CA VAL A 26 -1.40 -4.32 -1.28
C VAL A 26 -1.81 -4.73 0.12
N ASP A 27 -0.81 -5.07 0.92
CA ASP A 27 -0.97 -5.51 2.30
C ASP A 27 -0.43 -4.44 3.23
N ILE A 28 -1.20 -4.17 4.29
CA ILE A 28 -0.83 -3.27 5.36
C ILE A 28 -0.56 -4.14 6.58
N ASP A 29 0.72 -4.42 6.80
CA ASP A 29 1.17 -5.07 8.02
C ASP A 29 1.47 -4.00 9.07
N ALA A 30 0.83 -4.13 10.22
CA ALA A 30 1.08 -3.26 11.34
C ALA A 30 1.70 -4.12 12.43
N ASN A 31 2.89 -3.75 12.92
CA ASN A 31 3.43 -4.35 14.15
C ASN A 31 2.63 -3.91 15.40
N THR A 32 1.45 -3.32 15.20
CA THR A 32 0.50 -2.90 16.21
C THR A 32 -0.53 -4.00 16.48
N PRO A 33 -0.68 -4.48 17.71
CA PRO A 33 -1.89 -5.18 18.07
C PRO A 33 -3.04 -4.16 17.98
N ASN A 34 -4.04 -4.42 17.13
CA ASN A 34 -5.31 -3.69 16.93
C ASN A 34 -5.55 -3.02 15.57
N LEU A 35 -4.58 -2.99 14.64
CA LEU A 35 -4.91 -2.75 13.24
C LEU A 35 -5.25 -4.09 12.60
N ALA A 36 -6.51 -4.29 12.19
CA ALA A 36 -6.83 -5.43 11.33
C ALA A 36 -6.01 -5.29 10.05
N ALA A 37 -5.14 -6.26 9.77
CA ALA A 37 -4.37 -6.29 8.54
C ALA A 37 -5.34 -6.12 7.35
N ALA A 38 -5.15 -5.07 6.58
CA ALA A 38 -5.97 -4.78 5.42
C ALA A 38 -5.21 -5.22 4.17
N THR A 39 -5.84 -6.08 3.39
CA THR A 39 -5.33 -6.58 2.12
C THR A 39 -6.27 -6.13 1.00
N PHE A 40 -5.73 -5.38 0.04
CA PHE A 40 -6.40 -5.02 -1.20
C PHE A 40 -5.86 -5.88 -2.33
N ARG A 41 -6.73 -6.36 -3.23
CA ARG A 41 -6.32 -7.23 -4.36
C ARG A 41 -6.96 -6.78 -5.65
N LEU A 42 -6.18 -6.84 -6.72
CA LEU A 42 -6.61 -6.62 -8.09
C LEU A 42 -6.11 -7.75 -8.98
N THR A 43 -7.01 -8.31 -9.77
CA THR A 43 -6.67 -9.28 -10.81
C THR A 43 -6.84 -8.61 -12.16
N VAL A 44 -5.78 -8.61 -12.97
CA VAL A 44 -5.76 -8.03 -14.31
C VAL A 44 -5.67 -9.12 -15.38
N SER A 45 -5.74 -8.73 -16.65
CA SER A 45 -5.76 -9.68 -17.77
C SER A 45 -4.48 -10.51 -17.92
N ASP A 46 -3.32 -9.96 -17.55
CA ASP A 46 -2.03 -10.62 -17.76
C ASP A 46 -0.95 -10.13 -16.78
N THR A 47 0.18 -10.85 -16.77
CA THR A 47 1.30 -10.61 -15.86
C THR A 47 2.04 -9.31 -16.13
N ALA A 48 2.05 -8.79 -17.36
CA ALA A 48 2.76 -7.55 -17.70
C ALA A 48 2.00 -6.34 -17.17
N ILE A 49 0.67 -6.34 -17.30
CA ILE A 49 -0.19 -5.32 -16.68
C ILE A 49 -0.09 -5.38 -15.15
N ALA A 50 -0.06 -6.58 -14.56
CA ALA A 50 0.10 -6.72 -13.11
C ALA A 50 1.44 -6.12 -12.65
N HIS A 51 2.51 -6.34 -13.43
CA HIS A 51 3.82 -5.76 -13.16
C HIS A 51 3.82 -4.24 -13.26
N TYR A 52 3.12 -3.67 -14.25
CA TYR A 52 2.92 -2.22 -14.35
C TYR A 52 2.26 -1.65 -13.09
N PHE A 53 1.14 -2.24 -12.65
CA PHE A 53 0.43 -1.78 -11.47
C PHE A 53 1.28 -1.89 -10.20
N VAL A 54 2.07 -2.95 -10.03
CA VAL A 54 2.99 -3.09 -8.89
C VAL A 54 3.95 -1.90 -8.80
N ASN A 55 4.56 -1.52 -9.93
CA ASN A 55 5.51 -0.41 -9.97
C ASN A 55 4.83 0.94 -9.81
N TYR A 56 3.68 1.14 -10.45
CA TYR A 56 2.86 2.34 -10.33
C TYR A 56 2.52 2.62 -8.86
N LEU A 57 2.06 1.59 -8.15
CA LEU A 57 1.68 1.68 -6.75
C LEU A 57 2.86 1.79 -5.81
N GLY A 58 3.94 1.05 -6.06
CA GLY A 58 5.18 1.26 -5.36
C GLY A 58 5.63 2.73 -5.44
N GLY A 59 5.50 3.35 -6.61
CA GLY A 59 5.78 4.77 -6.84
C GLY A 59 4.85 5.70 -6.05
N ILE A 60 3.53 5.51 -6.16
CA ILE A 60 2.55 6.33 -5.42
C ILE A 60 2.81 6.26 -3.91
N LEU A 61 2.96 5.05 -3.36
CA LEU A 61 3.20 4.87 -1.93
C LEU A 61 4.52 5.52 -1.49
N ALA A 62 5.59 5.38 -2.28
CA ALA A 62 6.87 6.00 -1.98
C ALA A 62 6.84 7.53 -2.04
N MET A 63 6.00 8.12 -2.89
CA MET A 63 5.83 9.58 -2.97
C MET A 63 4.88 10.13 -1.91
N ALA A 64 3.85 9.38 -1.54
CA ALA A 64 2.81 9.81 -0.61
C ALA A 64 3.25 9.70 0.87
N PHE A 65 4.21 8.83 1.17
CA PHE A 65 4.65 8.55 2.53
C PHE A 65 6.14 8.83 2.75
N GLN A 66 6.44 9.57 3.81
CA GLN A 66 7.80 9.73 4.34
C GLN A 66 8.10 8.63 5.35
N ALA A 67 9.38 8.35 5.60
CA ALA A 67 9.79 7.32 6.57
C ALA A 67 9.30 7.62 8.00
N THR A 68 9.11 8.90 8.35
CA THR A 68 8.54 9.33 9.63
C THR A 68 7.45 10.37 9.40
N MET A 69 6.25 10.15 9.94
CA MET A 69 5.08 11.00 9.72
C MET A 69 4.19 11.03 10.95
N SER A 70 3.32 12.04 11.13
CA SER A 70 2.27 11.96 12.14
C SER A 70 1.20 10.93 11.75
N ASP A 71 0.53 10.33 12.74
CA ASP A 71 -0.59 9.41 12.53
C ASP A 71 -1.71 9.97 11.65
N ALA A 72 -2.14 11.22 11.91
CA ALA A 72 -3.23 11.85 11.16
C ALA A 72 -2.91 12.01 9.67
N HIS A 73 -1.69 12.47 9.35
CA HIS A 73 -1.22 12.56 7.97
C HIS A 73 -1.11 11.18 7.29
N PHE A 74 -0.60 10.17 8.00
CA PHE A 74 -0.51 8.81 7.45
C PHE A 74 -1.89 8.25 7.12
N LEU A 75 -2.83 8.26 8.08
CA LEU A 75 -4.17 7.70 7.91
C LEU A 75 -4.97 8.44 6.83
N SER A 76 -4.89 9.77 6.79
CA SER A 76 -5.57 10.57 5.77
C SER A 76 -5.03 10.28 4.37
N ASN A 77 -3.71 10.22 4.19
CA ASN A 77 -3.10 9.92 2.88
C ASN A 77 -3.42 8.49 2.44
N LEU A 78 -3.37 7.53 3.37
CA LEU A 78 -3.71 6.15 3.09
C LEU A 78 -5.18 6.00 2.67
N GLN A 79 -6.09 6.65 3.39
CA GLN A 79 -7.52 6.67 3.04
C GLN A 79 -7.76 7.32 1.68
N GLN A 80 -7.03 8.38 1.34
CA GLN A 80 -7.13 9.01 0.02
C GLN A 80 -6.71 8.05 -1.09
N ILE A 81 -5.58 7.35 -0.94
CA ILE A 81 -5.12 6.36 -1.93
C ILE A 81 -6.14 5.22 -2.06
N ILE A 82 -6.69 4.75 -0.94
CA ILE A 82 -7.73 3.72 -0.93
C ILE A 82 -9.00 4.17 -1.67
N ASN A 83 -9.37 5.44 -1.56
CA ASN A 83 -10.61 5.94 -2.15
C ASN A 83 -10.46 6.45 -3.59
N GLN A 84 -9.26 6.87 -4.00
CA GLN A 84 -9.02 7.47 -5.31
C GLN A 84 -8.32 6.53 -6.26
N GLU A 85 -7.30 5.82 -5.79
CA GLU A 85 -6.50 4.97 -6.66
C GLU A 85 -7.14 3.58 -6.75
N LEU A 86 -7.43 2.93 -5.62
CA LEU A 86 -7.94 1.54 -5.63
C LEU A 86 -9.26 1.32 -6.40
N PRO A 87 -10.23 2.25 -6.45
CA PRO A 87 -11.45 2.03 -7.24
C PRO A 87 -11.25 2.30 -8.73
N ASN A 88 -10.17 2.99 -9.09
CA ASN A 88 -9.75 3.23 -10.47
C ASN A 88 -8.74 2.18 -10.97
N TRP A 89 -8.44 1.19 -10.11
CA TRP A 89 -7.83 -0.07 -10.50
C TRP A 89 -8.87 -1.02 -11.11
#